data_AF-A0A0D3BBV5-F1
#
_entry.id   AF-A0A0D3BBV5-F1
#
_cell.length_a   1.000
_cell.length_b   1.000
_cell.length_c   1.000
_cell.angle_alpha   90.00
_cell.angle_beta   90.00
_cell.angle_gamma   90.00
#
_symmetry.space_group_name_H-M   'P 1'
#
loop_
_entity.id
_entity.type
_entity.pdbx_description
1 polymer ?
#
loop_
_entity_poly.entity_id
_entity_poly.type
_entity_poly.pdbx_seq_one_letter_code
_entity_poly.pdbx_strand_id
1 'polypeptide(L)'
;MWPLIQTKKGDWFPADVESSSMHGLQAYKVFIAVAIILGDGLYNFCKVLSRTLSGLFVQLRGTSSRGSLTIEEDPTASPYSPKQSYDDQRRTRFFLKDQIPTWFAVGGYIIIAATSTAILPHMFHQLRWYYILVIYICAPVLAFCNAYGAGLTDWSLASTYGKLDIFTIGAWAGSEHGGMLAGLAACGVMMNIVSTASDLTQDFKTGYLALSSPRSMFISKVIGTAMGCVVSPWLFYNAFDDLGLPNSEYPAPFATVYRSMAKLGVEGVSSLPRECLVLCYAFFGVAILVNIVKDSLPSRWGRFVPLPMAMAIPFFLGPYFAIDMCVGSLVLFVWERVDAAKAGAFGTAVASGLICGDGIWSLPSSVLAIAGVSPPVCMKFLDAATNSKVDKFLHRP
;
A
#
# COMPACT_ATOMS: atom_id res chain seq x y z
N MET A 1 8.50 21.72 11.92
CA MET A 1 7.07 22.02 11.72
C MET A 1 6.25 21.85 13.00
N TRP A 2 6.22 20.65 13.61
CA TRP A 2 5.39 20.39 14.79
C TRP A 2 5.63 21.30 16.01
N PRO A 3 6.88 21.62 16.38
CA PRO A 3 7.12 22.56 17.48
C PRO A 3 6.57 23.97 17.22
N LEU A 4 6.51 24.40 15.94
CA LEU A 4 5.97 25.71 15.55
C LEU A 4 4.44 25.76 15.59
N ILE A 5 3.77 24.65 15.25
CA ILE A 5 2.31 24.55 15.38
C ILE A 5 1.92 24.45 16.87
N GLN A 6 2.77 23.80 17.68
CA GLN A 6 2.55 23.67 19.11
C GLN A 6 2.57 25.00 19.87
N THR A 7 3.31 26.02 19.40
CA THR A 7 3.26 27.37 19.99
C THR A 7 1.96 28.12 19.73
N LYS A 8 1.10 27.64 18.82
CA LYS A 8 -0.24 28.18 18.52
C LYS A 8 -1.37 27.51 19.30
N LYS A 9 -1.01 26.73 20.33
CA LYS A 9 -1.94 26.13 21.28
C LYS A 9 -2.74 27.23 22.00
N GLY A 10 -4.07 27.12 22.03
CA GLY A 10 -5.00 28.14 22.55
C GLY A 10 -5.66 29.00 21.46
N ASP A 11 -4.96 29.24 20.34
CA ASP A 11 -5.50 30.04 19.21
C ASP A 11 -6.03 29.15 18.07
N TRP A 12 -5.25 28.14 17.68
CA TRP A 12 -5.57 27.27 16.52
C TRP A 12 -6.29 25.98 16.95
N PHE A 13 -6.00 25.51 18.16
CA PHE A 13 -6.64 24.35 18.77
C PHE A 13 -6.69 24.53 20.30
N PRO A 14 -7.66 23.90 21.00
CA PRO A 14 -7.92 24.21 22.41
C PRO A 14 -6.74 23.83 23.31
N ALA A 15 -6.54 24.61 24.38
CA ALA A 15 -5.40 24.44 25.29
C ALA A 15 -5.53 23.20 26.20
N ASP A 16 -6.76 22.73 26.39
CA ASP A 16 -7.15 21.73 27.39
C ASP A 16 -7.04 20.30 26.83
N VAL A 17 -6.63 20.17 25.57
CA VAL A 17 -6.63 18.92 24.81
C VAL A 17 -5.25 18.28 24.87
N GLU A 18 -5.22 16.98 25.21
CA GLU A 18 -3.99 16.17 25.19
C GLU A 18 -3.34 16.17 23.80
N SER A 19 -2.02 16.08 23.75
CA SER A 19 -1.25 16.07 22.49
C SER A 19 -1.58 14.89 21.57
N SER A 20 -2.13 13.81 22.13
CA SER A 20 -2.61 12.59 21.46
C SER A 20 -4.00 12.75 20.82
N SER A 21 -4.76 13.76 21.24
CA SER A 21 -6.16 13.90 20.82
C SER A 21 -6.29 14.52 19.43
N MET A 22 -7.26 14.00 18.68
CA MET A 22 -7.61 14.42 17.32
C MET A 22 -8.20 15.83 17.24
N HIS A 23 -8.43 16.49 18.37
CA HIS A 23 -8.80 17.91 18.43
C HIS A 23 -7.58 18.84 18.64
N GLY A 24 -6.38 18.28 18.81
CA GLY A 24 -5.14 19.01 19.02
C GLY A 24 -4.10 18.79 17.91
N LEU A 25 -2.82 18.76 18.28
CA LEU A 25 -1.69 18.64 17.36
C LEU A 25 -1.74 17.36 16.50
N GLN A 26 -2.31 16.28 17.03
CA GLN A 26 -2.43 15.01 16.31
C GLN A 26 -3.30 15.13 15.06
N ALA A 27 -4.33 15.99 15.07
CA ALA A 27 -5.13 16.26 13.88
C ALA A 27 -4.26 16.79 12.74
N TYR A 28 -3.43 17.80 13.00
CA TYR A 28 -2.56 18.36 11.96
C TYR A 28 -1.56 17.33 11.43
N LYS A 29 -0.99 16.48 12.29
CA LYS A 29 -0.10 15.38 11.86
C LYS A 29 -0.80 14.41 10.92
N VAL A 30 -1.97 13.94 11.32
CA VAL A 30 -2.73 12.94 10.56
C VAL A 30 -3.29 13.56 9.27
N PHE A 31 -3.94 14.71 9.34
CA PHE A 31 -4.62 15.31 8.19
C PHE A 31 -3.66 15.91 7.15
N ILE A 32 -2.53 16.49 7.55
CA ILE A 32 -1.50 16.92 6.58
C ILE A 32 -0.91 15.69 5.87
N ALA A 33 -0.60 14.62 6.60
CA ALA A 33 -0.13 13.37 5.99
C ALA A 33 -1.19 12.79 5.03
N VAL A 34 -2.46 12.74 5.45
CA VAL A 34 -3.60 12.33 4.61
C VAL A 34 -3.68 13.18 3.34
N ALA A 35 -3.56 14.50 3.45
CA ALA A 35 -3.65 15.42 2.32
C ALA A 35 -2.51 15.23 1.31
N ILE A 36 -1.27 15.03 1.79
CA ILE A 36 -0.12 14.73 0.91
C ILE A 36 -0.35 13.39 0.18
N ILE A 37 -0.78 12.35 0.92
CA ILE A 37 -1.04 11.02 0.35
C ILE A 37 -2.18 11.07 -0.67
N LEU A 38 -3.23 11.84 -0.42
CA LEU A 38 -4.34 12.01 -1.36
C LEU A 38 -3.94 12.81 -2.60
N GLY A 39 -3.14 13.86 -2.45
CA GLY A 39 -2.65 14.65 -3.60
C GLY A 39 -1.74 13.82 -4.51
N ASP A 40 -0.82 13.08 -3.91
CA ASP A 40 0.04 12.12 -4.63
C ASP A 40 -0.78 11.03 -5.32
N GLY A 41 -1.72 10.44 -4.58
CA GLY A 41 -2.59 9.39 -5.05
C GLY A 41 -3.48 9.84 -6.23
N LEU A 42 -4.10 11.02 -6.13
CA LEU A 42 -4.97 11.56 -7.17
C LEU A 42 -4.18 11.86 -8.45
N TYR A 43 -2.99 12.48 -8.32
CA TYR A 43 -2.14 12.74 -9.49
C TYR A 43 -1.77 11.45 -10.21
N ASN A 44 -1.26 10.47 -9.47
CA ASN A 44 -0.85 9.19 -10.04
C ASN A 44 -2.03 8.41 -10.62
N PHE A 45 -3.20 8.44 -9.96
CA PHE A 45 -4.43 7.87 -10.48
C PHE A 45 -4.80 8.47 -11.83
N CYS A 46 -4.90 9.81 -11.92
CA CYS A 46 -5.23 10.51 -13.17
C CYS A 46 -4.21 10.26 -14.27
N LYS A 47 -2.90 10.27 -13.93
CA LYS A 47 -1.81 9.99 -14.85
C LYS A 47 -1.90 8.58 -15.44
N VAL A 48 -2.04 7.56 -14.57
CA VAL A 48 -2.12 6.17 -15.00
C VAL A 48 -3.40 5.92 -15.78
N LEU A 49 -4.54 6.45 -15.32
CA LEU A 49 -5.82 6.36 -16.02
C LEU A 49 -5.73 7.00 -17.42
N SER A 50 -5.16 8.19 -17.54
CA SER A 50 -4.99 8.89 -18.82
C SER A 50 -4.10 8.10 -19.79
N ARG A 51 -2.95 7.59 -19.32
CA ARG A 51 -2.07 6.75 -20.15
C ARG A 51 -2.74 5.46 -20.58
N THR A 52 -3.50 4.84 -19.67
CA THR A 52 -4.23 3.59 -19.91
C THR A 52 -5.33 3.81 -20.95
N LEU A 53 -6.16 4.85 -20.79
CA LEU A 53 -7.22 5.22 -21.73
C LEU A 53 -6.65 5.63 -23.09
N SER A 54 -5.55 6.37 -23.13
CA SER A 54 -4.87 6.74 -24.37
C SER A 54 -4.32 5.51 -25.09
N GLY A 55 -3.64 4.60 -24.38
CA GLY A 55 -3.15 3.34 -24.93
C GLY A 55 -4.28 2.47 -25.48
N LEU A 56 -5.37 2.33 -24.71
CA LEU A 56 -6.57 1.60 -25.15
C LEU A 56 -7.21 2.26 -26.37
N PHE A 57 -7.33 3.58 -26.40
CA PHE A 57 -7.90 4.32 -27.52
C PHE A 57 -7.05 4.21 -28.78
N VAL A 58 -5.72 4.27 -28.66
CA VAL A 58 -4.79 4.02 -29.77
C VAL A 58 -4.90 2.59 -30.26
N GLN A 59 -5.03 1.60 -29.38
CA GLN A 59 -5.21 0.20 -29.76
C GLN A 59 -6.57 -0.06 -30.43
N LEU A 60 -7.63 0.64 -30.00
CA LEU A 60 -8.97 0.55 -30.60
C LEU A 60 -9.07 1.31 -31.93
N ARG A 61 -8.33 2.41 -32.09
CA ARG A 61 -8.34 3.26 -33.30
C ARG A 61 -7.31 2.82 -34.33
N GLY A 62 -6.21 2.22 -33.88
CA GLY A 62 -5.21 1.58 -34.70
C GLY A 62 -5.54 0.11 -34.91
N THR A 63 -6.06 -0.20 -36.10
CA THR A 63 -6.11 -1.54 -36.73
C THR A 63 -7.25 -2.45 -36.21
N SER A 64 -8.16 -3.01 -37.02
CA SER A 64 -8.00 -3.56 -38.38
C SER A 64 -6.76 -4.44 -38.60
N SER A 65 -6.10 -4.87 -37.51
CA SER A 65 -5.18 -6.00 -37.52
C SER A 65 -5.84 -7.08 -36.69
N ARG A 66 -7.01 -7.51 -37.17
CA ARG A 66 -7.44 -8.90 -37.02
C ARG A 66 -6.49 -9.74 -37.89
N GLY A 67 -5.22 -9.78 -37.53
CA GLY A 67 -4.40 -10.94 -37.81
C GLY A 67 -4.89 -12.00 -36.83
N SER A 68 -5.65 -12.97 -37.33
CA SER A 68 -5.86 -14.21 -36.61
C SER A 68 -4.53 -14.68 -36.03
N LEU A 69 -4.57 -15.18 -34.79
CA LEU A 69 -3.51 -15.98 -34.19
C LEU A 69 -3.39 -17.34 -34.92
N THR A 70 -3.19 -17.29 -36.23
CA THR A 70 -2.68 -18.38 -37.04
C THR A 70 -1.19 -18.12 -37.20
N ILE A 71 -0.42 -18.95 -36.53
CA ILE A 71 1.02 -19.07 -36.71
C ILE A 71 1.24 -19.61 -38.12
N GLU A 72 1.29 -18.74 -39.12
CA GLU A 72 1.93 -19.04 -40.40
C GLU A 72 2.90 -17.91 -40.71
N GLU A 73 4.11 -18.30 -41.11
CA GLU A 73 5.20 -17.39 -41.48
C GLU A 73 4.75 -16.50 -42.63
N ASP A 74 4.68 -15.19 -42.39
CA ASP A 74 4.46 -14.21 -43.45
C ASP A 74 5.79 -14.03 -44.21
N PRO A 75 5.90 -14.40 -45.51
CA PRO A 75 7.17 -14.42 -46.24
C PRO A 75 7.74 -13.02 -46.56
N THR A 76 7.07 -11.94 -46.14
CA THR A 76 7.35 -10.57 -46.58
C THR A 76 7.55 -9.55 -45.46
N ALA A 77 8.02 -9.98 -44.28
CA ALA A 77 8.39 -9.04 -43.23
C ALA A 77 9.72 -8.31 -43.55
N SER A 78 9.65 -6.98 -43.62
CA SER A 78 10.80 -6.08 -43.85
C SER A 78 11.96 -6.33 -42.87
N PRO A 79 13.23 -6.05 -43.27
CA PRO A 79 14.42 -6.38 -42.48
C PRO A 79 14.62 -5.57 -41.18
N TYR A 80 13.66 -4.70 -40.79
CA TYR A 80 13.80 -3.79 -39.65
C TYR A 80 12.91 -4.13 -38.43
N SER A 81 12.14 -5.21 -38.45
CA SER A 81 11.50 -5.70 -37.21
C SER A 81 12.52 -6.50 -36.39
N PRO A 82 12.79 -6.17 -35.12
CA PRO A 82 13.68 -6.97 -34.30
C PRO A 82 13.10 -8.39 -34.21
N LYS A 83 13.83 -9.37 -34.73
CA LYS A 83 13.48 -10.79 -34.64
C LYS A 83 13.24 -11.09 -33.15
N GLN A 84 12.00 -11.40 -32.77
CA GLN A 84 11.70 -11.81 -31.40
C GLN A 84 12.66 -12.94 -31.02
N SER A 85 13.34 -12.80 -29.89
CA SER A 85 14.30 -13.80 -29.41
C SER A 85 13.61 -15.17 -29.33
N TYR A 86 14.31 -16.23 -29.73
CA TYR A 86 13.81 -17.61 -29.63
C TYR A 86 13.30 -17.92 -28.22
N ASP A 87 13.98 -17.40 -27.19
CA ASP A 87 13.58 -17.55 -25.80
C ASP A 87 12.25 -16.88 -25.48
N ASP A 88 11.98 -15.70 -26.07
CA ASP A 88 10.72 -15.00 -25.87
C ASP A 88 9.56 -15.68 -26.60
N GLN A 89 9.81 -16.23 -27.80
CA GLN A 89 8.84 -17.07 -28.49
C GLN A 89 8.52 -18.34 -27.68
N ARG A 90 9.54 -18.99 -27.11
CA ARG A 90 9.37 -20.16 -26.25
C ARG A 90 8.55 -19.81 -25.00
N ARG A 91 8.92 -18.76 -24.27
CA ARG A 91 8.17 -18.29 -23.08
C ARG A 91 6.71 -17.99 -23.41
N THR A 92 6.47 -17.28 -24.52
CA THR A 92 5.12 -16.96 -25.00
C THR A 92 4.31 -18.21 -25.30
N ARG A 93 4.88 -19.20 -26.00
CA ARG A 93 4.19 -20.47 -26.28
C ARG A 93 3.81 -21.21 -24.99
N PHE A 94 4.72 -21.31 -24.02
CA PHE A 94 4.45 -21.98 -22.75
C PHE A 94 3.37 -21.24 -21.93
N PHE A 95 3.46 -19.91 -21.87
CA PHE A 95 2.50 -19.09 -21.13
C PHE A 95 1.08 -19.18 -21.72
N LEU A 96 0.95 -19.08 -23.05
CA LEU A 96 -0.36 -19.13 -23.72
C LEU A 96 -0.98 -20.54 -23.70
N LYS A 97 -0.17 -21.59 -23.72
CA LYS A 97 -0.66 -22.99 -23.67
C LYS A 97 -1.51 -23.25 -22.42
N ASP A 98 -1.10 -22.70 -21.29
CA ASP A 98 -1.77 -22.86 -20.00
C ASP A 98 -2.58 -21.64 -19.58
N GLN A 99 -3.05 -20.83 -20.54
CA GLN A 99 -3.88 -19.68 -20.25
C GLN A 99 -5.19 -20.09 -19.55
N ILE A 100 -5.65 -19.25 -18.63
CA ILE A 100 -6.94 -19.40 -17.94
C ILE A 100 -8.04 -18.96 -18.91
N PRO A 101 -9.05 -19.81 -19.18
CA PRO A 101 -10.15 -19.44 -20.06
C PRO A 101 -10.88 -18.18 -19.58
N THR A 102 -11.16 -17.25 -20.49
CA THR A 102 -11.83 -15.98 -20.16
C THR A 102 -13.22 -16.18 -19.57
N TRP A 103 -13.97 -17.17 -20.07
CA TRP A 103 -15.29 -17.51 -19.52
C TRP A 103 -15.21 -17.91 -18.04
N PHE A 104 -14.15 -18.63 -17.65
CA PHE A 104 -13.94 -19.06 -16.27
C PHE A 104 -13.62 -17.86 -15.38
N ALA A 105 -12.78 -16.94 -15.86
CA ALA A 105 -12.46 -15.71 -15.13
C ALA A 105 -13.69 -14.80 -14.95
N VAL A 106 -14.48 -14.60 -16.01
CA VAL A 106 -15.70 -13.77 -15.97
C VAL A 106 -16.77 -14.43 -15.10
N GLY A 107 -17.01 -15.74 -15.27
CA GLY A 107 -17.95 -16.49 -14.45
C GLY A 107 -17.56 -16.49 -12.98
N GLY A 108 -16.29 -16.75 -12.67
CA GLY A 108 -15.75 -16.68 -11.31
C GLY A 108 -15.90 -15.29 -10.69
N TYR A 109 -15.63 -14.23 -11.46
CA TYR A 109 -15.82 -12.86 -11.00
C TYR A 109 -17.28 -12.56 -10.65
N ILE A 110 -18.21 -12.91 -11.53
CA ILE A 110 -19.66 -12.69 -11.30
C ILE A 110 -20.14 -13.46 -10.08
N ILE A 111 -19.73 -14.73 -9.92
CA ILE A 111 -20.12 -15.56 -8.78
C ILE A 111 -19.57 -14.96 -7.48
N ILE A 112 -18.27 -14.62 -7.43
CA ILE A 112 -17.65 -14.03 -6.23
C ILE A 112 -18.27 -12.66 -5.91
N ALA A 113 -18.53 -11.84 -6.92
CA ALA A 113 -19.18 -10.54 -6.74
C ALA A 113 -20.60 -10.70 -6.17
N ALA A 114 -21.38 -11.66 -6.68
CA ALA A 114 -22.72 -11.95 -6.18
C ALA A 114 -22.69 -12.48 -4.73
N THR A 115 -21.79 -13.42 -4.44
CA THR A 115 -21.59 -13.95 -3.08
C THR A 115 -21.17 -12.84 -2.10
N SER A 116 -20.22 -11.99 -2.50
CA SER A 116 -19.76 -10.85 -1.70
C SER A 116 -20.87 -9.83 -1.45
N THR A 117 -21.67 -9.53 -2.47
CA THR A 117 -22.84 -8.62 -2.38
C THR A 117 -23.91 -9.17 -1.43
N ALA A 118 -24.05 -10.50 -1.32
CA ALA A 118 -24.98 -11.13 -0.39
C ALA A 118 -24.44 -11.20 1.05
N ILE A 119 -23.16 -11.54 1.25
CA ILE A 119 -22.60 -11.83 2.57
C ILE A 119 -22.14 -10.56 3.30
N LEU A 120 -21.47 -9.63 2.62
CA LEU A 120 -20.88 -8.46 3.28
C LEU A 120 -21.90 -7.58 4.03
N PRO A 121 -23.14 -7.37 3.54
CA PRO A 121 -24.15 -6.62 4.31
C PRO A 121 -24.55 -7.28 5.63
N HIS A 122 -24.41 -8.62 5.75
CA HIS A 122 -24.66 -9.32 7.01
C HIS A 122 -23.52 -9.14 8.02
N MET A 123 -22.28 -8.98 7.54
CA MET A 123 -21.13 -8.70 8.41
C MET A 123 -21.08 -7.22 8.80
N PHE A 124 -21.32 -6.33 7.83
CA PHE A 124 -21.28 -4.88 7.99
C PHE A 124 -22.63 -4.30 7.55
N HIS A 125 -23.58 -4.22 8.48
CA HIS A 125 -24.94 -3.74 8.22
C HIS A 125 -25.01 -2.34 7.58
N GLN A 126 -24.00 -1.50 7.82
CA GLN A 126 -23.86 -0.17 7.23
C GLN A 126 -23.49 -0.22 5.74
N LEU A 127 -22.83 -1.30 5.28
CA LEU A 127 -22.45 -1.53 3.89
C LEU A 127 -23.59 -2.24 3.15
N ARG A 128 -24.59 -1.46 2.73
CA ARG A 128 -25.73 -1.97 1.96
C ARG A 128 -25.28 -2.57 0.61
N TRP A 129 -26.05 -3.55 0.13
CA TRP A 129 -25.75 -4.34 -1.08
C TRP A 129 -25.47 -3.48 -2.32
N TYR A 130 -26.16 -2.33 -2.48
CA TYR A 130 -25.97 -1.48 -3.65
C TYR A 130 -24.61 -0.77 -3.68
N TYR A 131 -24.00 -0.48 -2.52
CA TYR A 131 -22.63 0.06 -2.48
C TYR A 131 -21.63 -0.98 -3.00
N ILE A 132 -21.79 -2.22 -2.56
CA ILE A 132 -20.93 -3.35 -2.98
C ILE A 132 -21.07 -3.60 -4.47
N LEU A 133 -22.31 -3.57 -4.99
CA LEU A 133 -22.56 -3.73 -6.41
C LEU A 133 -21.87 -2.64 -7.25
N VAL A 134 -21.93 -1.38 -6.83
CA VAL A 134 -21.21 -0.28 -7.50
C VAL A 134 -19.69 -0.50 -7.47
N ILE A 135 -19.15 -0.91 -6.32
CA ILE A 135 -17.72 -1.24 -6.17
C ILE A 135 -17.31 -2.32 -7.17
N TYR A 136 -18.05 -3.43 -7.26
CA TYR A 136 -17.74 -4.52 -8.21
C TYR A 136 -17.95 -4.14 -9.68
N ILE A 137 -18.76 -3.13 -9.99
CA ILE A 137 -18.85 -2.59 -11.37
C ILE A 137 -17.61 -1.75 -11.70
N CYS A 138 -17.16 -0.91 -10.77
CA CYS A 138 -16.00 -0.03 -10.98
C CYS A 138 -14.65 -0.76 -10.84
N ALA A 139 -14.58 -1.80 -10.02
CA ALA A 139 -13.33 -2.45 -9.64
C ALA A 139 -12.50 -2.99 -10.81
N PRO A 140 -13.04 -3.60 -11.89
CA PRO A 140 -12.23 -4.10 -12.99
C PRO A 140 -11.45 -2.99 -13.71
N VAL A 141 -12.06 -1.81 -13.87
CA VAL A 141 -11.41 -0.64 -14.50
C VAL A 141 -10.26 -0.17 -13.63
N LEU A 142 -10.50 -0.05 -12.32
CA LEU A 142 -9.49 0.40 -11.36
C LEU A 142 -8.35 -0.63 -11.18
N ALA A 143 -8.70 -1.92 -11.13
CA ALA A 143 -7.76 -3.02 -11.06
C ALA A 143 -6.87 -3.07 -12.31
N PHE A 144 -7.45 -2.89 -13.50
CA PHE A 144 -6.68 -2.81 -14.74
C PHE A 144 -5.70 -1.62 -14.73
N CYS A 145 -6.17 -0.43 -14.34
CA CYS A 145 -5.31 0.75 -14.22
C CYS A 145 -4.16 0.51 -13.23
N ASN A 146 -4.46 -0.06 -12.06
CA ASN A 146 -3.45 -0.34 -11.05
C ASN A 146 -2.44 -1.39 -11.53
N ALA A 147 -2.90 -2.49 -12.12
CA ALA A 147 -2.02 -3.54 -12.63
C ALA A 147 -1.13 -3.04 -13.78
N TYR A 148 -1.68 -2.23 -14.69
CA TYR A 148 -0.92 -1.59 -15.75
C TYR A 148 0.10 -0.58 -15.21
N GLY A 149 -0.31 0.26 -14.26
CA GLY A 149 0.56 1.21 -13.57
C GLY A 149 1.70 0.49 -12.86
N ALA A 150 1.37 -0.50 -12.03
CA ALA A 150 2.33 -1.34 -11.34
C ALA A 150 3.26 -2.09 -12.30
N GLY A 151 2.78 -2.51 -13.47
CA GLY A 151 3.63 -3.13 -14.50
C GLY A 151 4.68 -2.16 -15.09
N LEU A 152 4.39 -0.86 -15.13
CA LEU A 152 5.30 0.18 -15.62
C LEU A 152 6.22 0.75 -14.53
N THR A 153 5.75 0.82 -13.28
CA THR A 153 6.44 1.49 -12.18
C THR A 153 6.97 0.54 -11.11
N ASP A 154 6.69 -0.76 -11.22
CA ASP A 154 6.89 -1.78 -10.19
C ASP A 154 6.29 -1.40 -8.81
N TRP A 155 5.28 -0.52 -8.81
CA TRP A 155 4.65 -0.01 -7.59
C TRP A 155 3.13 -0.07 -7.66
N SER A 156 2.50 -0.78 -6.73
CA SER A 156 1.04 -0.87 -6.60
C SER A 156 0.47 0.33 -5.84
N LEU A 157 -0.56 0.96 -6.40
CA LEU A 157 -1.30 2.06 -5.80
C LEU A 157 -2.61 1.59 -5.13
N ALA A 158 -2.75 0.29 -4.81
CA ALA A 158 -4.00 -0.27 -4.25
C ALA A 158 -4.55 0.52 -3.05
N SER A 159 -3.68 0.99 -2.15
CA SER A 159 -4.09 1.82 -1.00
C SER A 159 -4.73 3.15 -1.41
N THR A 160 -4.30 3.74 -2.53
CA THR A 160 -4.88 4.97 -3.08
C THR A 160 -6.30 4.72 -3.59
N TYR A 161 -6.51 3.64 -4.34
CA TYR A 161 -7.83 3.27 -4.85
C TYR A 161 -8.80 2.97 -3.70
N GLY A 162 -8.37 2.24 -2.66
CA GLY A 162 -9.21 2.00 -1.48
C GLY A 162 -9.62 3.29 -0.77
N LYS A 163 -8.72 4.28 -0.67
CA LYS A 163 -9.04 5.57 -0.04
C LYS A 163 -10.10 6.36 -0.80
N LEU A 164 -10.18 6.23 -2.13
CA LEU A 164 -11.25 6.88 -2.90
C LEU A 164 -12.63 6.37 -2.44
N ASP A 165 -12.76 5.08 -2.16
CA ASP A 165 -14.01 4.49 -1.68
C ASP A 165 -14.39 4.97 -0.27
N ILE A 166 -13.41 5.24 0.59
CA ILE A 166 -13.67 5.86 1.90
C ILE A 166 -14.41 7.20 1.70
N PHE A 167 -13.98 8.02 0.75
CA PHE A 167 -14.58 9.31 0.49
C PHE A 167 -15.90 9.20 -0.26
N THR A 168 -15.98 8.38 -1.32
CA THR A 168 -17.19 8.28 -2.15
C THR A 168 -18.31 7.55 -1.41
N ILE A 169 -18.05 6.35 -0.91
CA ILE A 169 -19.06 5.52 -0.22
C ILE A 169 -19.33 6.07 1.18
N GLY A 170 -18.29 6.54 1.88
CA GLY A 170 -18.47 7.16 3.19
C GLY A 170 -19.36 8.41 3.12
N ALA A 171 -19.10 9.31 2.17
CA ALA A 171 -19.96 10.49 1.95
C ALA A 171 -21.36 10.10 1.51
N TRP A 172 -21.51 9.09 0.64
CA TRP A 172 -22.82 8.67 0.14
C TRP A 172 -23.67 7.98 1.21
N ALA A 173 -23.05 7.23 2.13
CA ALA A 173 -23.76 6.63 3.27
C ALA A 173 -24.15 7.68 4.33
N GLY A 174 -23.37 8.75 4.48
CA GLY A 174 -23.65 9.83 5.42
C GLY A 174 -23.45 9.42 6.89
N SER A 175 -23.43 10.41 7.80
CA SER A 175 -23.16 10.19 9.23
C SER A 175 -24.26 9.40 9.92
N GLU A 176 -25.52 9.65 9.57
CA GLU A 176 -26.70 9.04 10.20
C GLU A 176 -26.80 7.53 9.99
N HIS A 177 -26.23 7.00 8.89
CA HIS A 177 -26.28 5.57 8.57
C HIS A 177 -24.94 4.85 8.82
N GLY A 178 -24.03 5.46 9.59
CA GLY A 178 -22.74 4.86 9.91
C GLY A 178 -21.77 4.85 8.73
N GLY A 179 -21.76 5.91 7.91
CA GLY A 179 -20.94 6.01 6.72
C GLY A 179 -19.44 5.82 6.94
N MET A 180 -18.93 6.04 8.16
CA MET A 180 -17.53 5.75 8.48
C MET A 180 -17.22 4.26 8.35
N LEU A 181 -18.09 3.40 8.89
CA LEU A 181 -17.94 1.94 8.80
C LEU A 181 -18.17 1.46 7.37
N ALA A 182 -19.18 2.00 6.68
CA ALA A 182 -19.46 1.67 5.28
C ALA A 182 -18.27 2.02 4.36
N GLY A 183 -17.70 3.22 4.49
CA GLY A 183 -16.55 3.67 3.72
C GLY A 183 -15.28 2.86 4.00
N LEU A 184 -15.02 2.50 5.27
CA LEU A 184 -13.89 1.65 5.63
C LEU A 184 -14.03 0.22 5.10
N ALA A 185 -15.23 -0.37 5.21
CA ALA A 185 -15.50 -1.70 4.68
C ALA A 185 -15.39 -1.71 3.14
N ALA A 186 -15.97 -0.71 2.47
CA ALA A 186 -15.85 -0.51 1.02
C ALA A 186 -14.38 -0.41 0.57
N CYS A 187 -13.59 0.41 1.27
CA CYS A 187 -12.15 0.51 1.05
C CYS A 187 -11.44 -0.84 1.16
N GLY A 188 -11.78 -1.64 2.17
CA GLY A 188 -11.23 -2.99 2.32
C GLY A 188 -11.51 -3.87 1.10
N VAL A 189 -12.74 -3.86 0.61
CA VAL A 189 -13.13 -4.63 -0.59
C VAL A 189 -12.34 -4.18 -1.81
N MET A 190 -12.34 -2.89 -2.13
CA MET A 190 -11.66 -2.34 -3.30
C MET A 190 -10.14 -2.55 -3.25
N MET A 191 -9.53 -2.29 -2.08
CA MET A 191 -8.09 -2.46 -1.90
C MET A 191 -7.68 -3.92 -2.16
N ASN A 192 -8.45 -4.90 -1.68
CA ASN A 192 -8.17 -6.32 -1.92
C ASN A 192 -8.30 -6.68 -3.41
N ILE A 193 -9.34 -6.20 -4.11
CA ILE A 193 -9.52 -6.49 -5.54
C ILE A 193 -8.35 -5.92 -6.35
N VAL A 194 -8.03 -4.64 -6.11
CA VAL A 194 -7.02 -3.90 -6.88
C VAL A 194 -5.59 -4.36 -6.56
N SER A 195 -5.29 -4.70 -5.29
CA SER A 195 -4.00 -5.29 -4.91
C SER A 195 -3.82 -6.67 -5.53
N THR A 196 -4.81 -7.55 -5.37
CA THR A 196 -4.73 -8.93 -5.88
C THR A 196 -4.52 -8.96 -7.40
N ALA A 197 -5.17 -8.07 -8.15
CA ALA A 197 -4.98 -7.97 -9.60
C ALA A 197 -3.54 -7.55 -9.98
N SER A 198 -2.96 -6.59 -9.26
CA SER A 198 -1.56 -6.17 -9.45
C SER A 198 -0.58 -7.28 -9.08
N ASP A 199 -0.76 -7.89 -7.90
CA ASP A 199 0.13 -8.93 -7.40
C ASP A 199 0.09 -10.17 -8.31
N LEU A 200 -1.09 -10.56 -8.78
CA LEU A 200 -1.23 -11.66 -9.74
C LEU A 200 -0.54 -11.36 -11.08
N THR A 201 -0.51 -10.09 -11.51
CA THR A 201 0.22 -9.69 -12.72
C THR A 201 1.72 -9.85 -12.54
N GLN A 202 2.25 -9.52 -11.36
CA GLN A 202 3.66 -9.73 -11.02
C GLN A 202 4.01 -11.22 -10.89
N ASP A 203 3.11 -12.01 -10.30
CA ASP A 203 3.24 -13.47 -10.20
C ASP A 203 3.29 -14.10 -11.61
N PHE A 204 2.41 -13.67 -12.53
CA PHE A 204 2.43 -14.13 -13.92
C PHE A 204 3.67 -13.69 -14.70
N LYS A 205 4.18 -12.47 -14.46
CA LYS A 205 5.46 -12.01 -15.03
C LYS A 205 6.61 -12.92 -14.57
N THR A 206 6.64 -13.26 -13.28
CA THR A 206 7.64 -14.16 -12.71
C THR A 206 7.50 -15.57 -13.29
N GLY A 207 6.27 -16.09 -13.38
CA GLY A 207 6.00 -17.38 -14.02
C GLY A 207 6.39 -17.43 -15.50
N TYR A 208 6.14 -16.36 -16.26
CA TYR A 208 6.56 -16.21 -17.65
C TYR A 208 8.08 -16.30 -17.80
N LEU A 209 8.83 -15.61 -16.93
CA LEU A 209 10.29 -15.63 -16.94
C LEU A 209 10.86 -16.99 -16.51
N ALA A 210 10.23 -17.64 -15.52
CA ALA A 210 10.62 -18.94 -14.97
C ALA A 210 10.05 -20.15 -15.74
N LEU A 211 9.34 -19.94 -16.85
CA LEU A 211 8.66 -21.00 -17.62
C LEU A 211 7.70 -21.86 -16.76
N SER A 212 7.13 -21.27 -15.72
CA SER A 212 6.16 -21.92 -14.82
C SER A 212 4.72 -21.74 -15.34
N SER A 213 3.82 -22.68 -15.04
CA SER A 213 2.46 -22.62 -15.57
C SER A 213 1.62 -21.52 -14.88
N PRO A 214 0.92 -20.65 -15.64
CA PRO A 214 0.03 -19.63 -15.07
C PRO A 214 -1.11 -20.22 -14.24
N ARG A 215 -1.62 -21.40 -14.62
CA ARG A 215 -2.65 -22.12 -13.85
C ARG A 215 -2.15 -22.52 -12.47
N SER A 216 -0.94 -23.05 -12.37
CA SER A 216 -0.37 -23.41 -11.06
C SER A 216 -0.20 -22.18 -10.19
N MET A 217 0.32 -21.08 -10.74
CA MET A 217 0.47 -19.81 -10.01
C MET A 217 -0.88 -19.30 -9.47
N PHE A 218 -1.93 -19.33 -10.30
CA PHE A 218 -3.27 -18.94 -9.88
C PHE A 218 -3.82 -19.82 -8.76
N ILE A 219 -3.71 -21.15 -8.88
CA ILE A 219 -4.17 -22.09 -7.84
C ILE A 219 -3.39 -21.88 -6.53
N SER A 220 -2.06 -21.72 -6.61
CA SER A 220 -1.23 -21.43 -5.45
C SER A 220 -1.67 -20.13 -4.76
N LYS A 221 -2.02 -19.09 -5.53
CA LYS A 221 -2.54 -17.83 -4.98
C LYS A 221 -3.88 -18.04 -4.27
N VAL A 222 -4.80 -18.79 -4.88
CA VAL A 222 -6.11 -19.10 -4.26
C VAL A 222 -5.93 -19.85 -2.94
N ILE A 223 -5.06 -20.85 -2.90
CA ILE A 223 -4.76 -21.61 -1.67
C ILE A 223 -4.13 -20.69 -0.61
N GLY A 224 -3.13 -19.89 -1.01
CA GLY A 224 -2.46 -18.95 -0.11
C GLY A 224 -3.43 -17.92 0.48
N THR A 225 -4.33 -17.36 -0.34
CA THR A 225 -5.38 -16.44 0.12
C THR A 225 -6.34 -17.13 1.08
N ALA A 226 -6.79 -18.35 0.77
CA ALA A 226 -7.68 -19.11 1.65
C ALA A 226 -7.04 -19.42 3.01
N MET A 227 -5.76 -19.82 3.03
CA MET A 227 -4.99 -20.00 4.27
C MET A 227 -4.87 -18.67 5.03
N GLY A 228 -4.56 -17.58 4.34
CA GLY A 228 -4.45 -16.24 4.92
C GLY A 228 -5.74 -15.79 5.60
N CYS A 229 -6.91 -16.06 5.01
CA CYS A 229 -8.21 -15.74 5.59
C CYS A 229 -8.47 -16.43 6.94
N VAL A 230 -7.84 -17.58 7.21
CA VAL A 230 -8.00 -18.33 8.47
C VAL A 230 -6.87 -18.01 9.46
N VAL A 231 -5.61 -18.10 9.00
CA VAL A 231 -4.43 -17.96 9.85
C VAL A 231 -4.26 -16.54 10.35
N SER A 232 -4.49 -15.53 9.49
CA SER A 232 -4.25 -14.13 9.87
C SER A 232 -5.18 -13.68 10.99
N PRO A 233 -6.53 -13.79 10.89
CA PRO A 233 -7.41 -13.40 11.99
C PRO A 233 -7.16 -14.23 13.26
N TRP A 234 -6.95 -15.55 13.12
CA TRP A 234 -6.69 -16.42 14.27
C TRP A 234 -5.44 -15.99 15.04
N LEU A 235 -4.36 -15.65 14.35
CA LEU A 235 -3.13 -15.21 14.98
C LEU A 235 -3.29 -13.81 15.59
N PHE A 236 -3.83 -12.85 14.85
CA PHE A 236 -3.95 -11.48 15.34
C PHE A 236 -4.94 -11.32 16.51
N TYR A 237 -6.05 -12.06 16.53
CA TYR A 237 -7.01 -11.97 17.63
C TYR A 237 -6.65 -12.78 18.87
N ASN A 238 -5.84 -13.85 18.75
CA ASN A 238 -5.45 -14.68 19.90
C ASN A 238 -4.06 -14.37 20.46
N ALA A 239 -3.16 -13.80 19.66
CA ALA A 239 -1.78 -13.53 20.10
C ALA A 239 -1.57 -12.10 20.62
N PHE A 240 -2.44 -11.16 20.29
CA PHE A 240 -2.28 -9.74 20.61
C PHE A 240 -3.58 -9.15 21.18
N ASP A 241 -3.80 -9.35 22.48
CA ASP A 241 -5.00 -8.86 23.19
C ASP A 241 -5.14 -7.33 23.19
N ASP A 242 -4.02 -6.61 23.04
CA ASP A 242 -3.91 -5.16 23.06
C ASP A 242 -3.70 -4.54 21.67
N LEU A 243 -3.89 -5.32 20.60
CA LEU A 243 -3.70 -4.88 19.21
C LEU A 243 -4.54 -3.64 18.88
N GLY A 244 -3.87 -2.57 18.43
CA GLY A 244 -4.54 -1.36 17.94
C GLY A 244 -4.96 -0.35 18.99
N LEU A 245 -4.69 -0.61 20.28
CA LEU A 245 -4.87 0.40 21.33
C LEU A 245 -3.79 1.50 21.21
N PRO A 246 -4.11 2.79 21.45
CA PRO A 246 -3.15 3.89 21.26
C PRO A 246 -1.91 3.81 22.16
N ASN A 247 -2.04 3.15 23.31
CA ASN A 247 -1.00 3.04 24.34
C ASN A 247 -0.53 1.58 24.53
N SER A 248 -0.85 0.68 23.61
CA SER A 248 -0.37 -0.71 23.67
C SER A 248 1.02 -0.88 23.08
N GLU A 249 1.59 -2.06 23.27
CA GLU A 249 2.86 -2.45 22.64
C GLU A 249 2.71 -2.56 21.11
N TYR A 250 1.49 -2.82 20.62
CA TYR A 250 1.16 -2.98 19.21
C TYR A 250 0.16 -1.92 18.72
N PRO A 251 0.56 -0.62 18.65
CA PRO A 251 -0.31 0.40 18.09
C PRO A 251 -0.56 0.12 16.60
N ALA A 252 -1.77 0.40 16.12
CA ALA A 252 -2.14 0.28 14.71
C ALA A 252 -2.18 1.67 14.06
N PRO A 253 -1.02 2.27 13.72
CA PRO A 253 -0.97 3.65 13.31
C PRO A 253 -1.75 3.84 12.01
N PHE A 254 -1.62 2.95 11.02
CA PHE A 254 -2.43 3.05 9.79
C PHE A 254 -3.93 2.98 10.06
N ALA A 255 -4.42 2.20 11.03
CA ALA A 255 -5.84 2.17 11.35
C ALA A 255 -6.36 3.56 11.78
N THR A 256 -5.55 4.34 12.52
CA THR A 256 -5.91 5.72 12.87
C THR A 256 -6.00 6.64 11.65
N VAL A 257 -5.15 6.46 10.65
CA VAL A 257 -5.20 7.21 9.38
C VAL A 257 -6.48 6.91 8.62
N TYR A 258 -6.80 5.62 8.44
CA TYR A 258 -8.00 5.20 7.71
C TYR A 258 -9.27 5.65 8.44
N ARG A 259 -9.32 5.53 9.77
CA ARG A 259 -10.41 6.06 10.59
C ARG A 259 -10.57 7.57 10.41
N SER A 260 -9.47 8.32 10.35
CA SER A 260 -9.50 9.77 10.18
C SER A 260 -9.97 10.18 8.78
N MET A 261 -9.56 9.45 7.74
CA MET A 261 -10.06 9.61 6.38
C MET A 261 -11.57 9.32 6.31
N ALA A 262 -12.03 8.27 7.00
CA ALA A 262 -13.44 7.92 7.05
C ALA A 262 -14.27 8.99 7.76
N LYS A 263 -13.76 9.53 8.88
CA LYS A 263 -14.39 10.65 9.57
C LYS A 263 -14.51 11.87 8.66
N LEU A 264 -13.44 12.22 7.94
CA LEU A 264 -13.43 13.33 6.99
C LEU A 264 -14.38 13.11 5.80
N GLY A 265 -14.49 11.88 5.30
CA GLY A 265 -15.41 11.54 4.21
C GLY A 265 -16.88 11.69 4.59
N VAL A 266 -17.22 11.57 5.88
CA VAL A 266 -18.60 11.48 6.37
C VAL A 266 -19.09 12.77 7.02
N GLU A 267 -18.31 13.33 7.94
CA GLU A 267 -18.63 14.59 8.62
C GLU A 267 -18.27 15.81 7.79
N GLY A 268 -17.47 15.62 6.73
CA GLY A 268 -16.93 16.69 5.92
C GLY A 268 -15.87 17.50 6.65
N VAL A 269 -15.45 18.58 6.02
CA VAL A 269 -14.33 19.42 6.43
C VAL A 269 -14.60 20.27 7.69
N SER A 270 -15.85 20.36 8.15
CA SER A 270 -16.27 21.21 9.26
C SER A 270 -15.84 20.74 10.66
N SER A 271 -15.40 19.49 10.81
CA SER A 271 -14.97 18.92 12.10
C SER A 271 -13.49 19.15 12.44
N LEU A 272 -12.76 19.85 11.58
CA LEU A 272 -11.31 20.05 11.68
C LEU A 272 -10.93 21.30 12.49
N PRO A 273 -9.78 21.29 13.19
CA PRO A 273 -9.23 22.46 13.87
C PRO A 273 -9.02 23.64 12.91
N ARG A 274 -9.02 24.87 13.45
CA ARG A 274 -8.81 26.10 12.66
C ARG A 274 -7.50 26.01 11.88
N GLU A 275 -7.50 26.51 10.64
CA GLU A 275 -6.36 26.48 9.70
C GLU A 275 -5.87 25.09 9.26
N CYS A 276 -6.39 23.99 9.82
CA CYS A 276 -5.98 22.64 9.42
C CYS A 276 -6.31 22.37 7.95
N LEU A 277 -7.46 22.84 7.48
CA LEU A 277 -7.88 22.71 6.08
C LEU A 277 -7.01 23.50 5.12
N VAL A 278 -6.65 24.73 5.46
CA VAL A 278 -5.80 25.59 4.62
C VAL A 278 -4.45 24.91 4.43
N LEU A 279 -3.87 24.38 5.52
CA LEU A 279 -2.65 23.58 5.45
C LEU A 279 -2.85 22.31 4.62
N CYS A 280 -3.96 21.58 4.79
CA CYS A 280 -4.25 20.39 3.98
C CYS A 280 -4.32 20.73 2.48
N TYR A 281 -5.04 21.77 2.08
CA TYR A 281 -5.10 22.19 0.67
C TYR A 281 -3.74 22.65 0.13
N ALA A 282 -2.97 23.37 0.93
CA ALA A 282 -1.61 23.77 0.56
C ALA A 282 -0.72 22.55 0.33
N PHE A 283 -0.66 21.61 1.27
CA PHE A 283 0.15 20.40 1.16
C PHE A 283 -0.34 19.44 0.07
N PHE A 284 -1.65 19.35 -0.15
CA PHE A 284 -2.25 18.61 -1.26
C PHE A 284 -1.81 19.21 -2.61
N GLY A 285 -1.90 20.54 -2.76
CA GLY A 285 -1.45 21.25 -3.95
C GLY A 285 0.05 21.10 -4.18
N VAL A 286 0.86 21.19 -3.12
CA VAL A 286 2.30 20.93 -3.17
C VAL A 286 2.58 19.50 -3.61
N ALA A 287 1.87 18.50 -3.11
CA ALA A 287 2.06 17.10 -3.53
C ALA A 287 1.78 16.89 -5.02
N ILE A 288 0.72 17.52 -5.54
CA ILE A 288 0.43 17.51 -6.99
C ILE A 288 1.52 18.24 -7.77
N LEU A 289 1.89 19.45 -7.33
CA LEU A 289 2.91 20.27 -8.00
C LEU A 289 4.26 19.56 -8.06
N VAL A 290 4.69 18.93 -6.96
CA VAL A 290 5.94 18.18 -6.88
C VAL A 290 5.93 17.02 -7.89
N ASN A 291 4.81 16.30 -8.00
CA ASN A 291 4.69 15.24 -9.00
C ASN A 291 4.68 15.77 -10.45
N ILE A 292 4.00 16.89 -10.72
CA ILE A 292 4.02 17.56 -12.03
C ILE A 292 5.45 17.98 -12.40
N VAL A 293 6.15 18.62 -11.47
CA VAL A 293 7.54 19.08 -11.64
C VAL A 293 8.45 17.87 -11.89
N LYS A 294 8.30 16.80 -11.11
CA LYS A 294 9.04 15.55 -11.29
C LYS A 294 8.86 14.97 -12.70
N ASP A 295 7.62 14.90 -13.18
CA ASP A 295 7.31 14.29 -14.48
C ASP A 295 7.62 15.21 -15.67
N SER A 296 7.66 16.52 -15.47
CA SER A 296 8.00 17.50 -16.51
C SER A 296 9.51 17.71 -16.65
N LEU A 297 10.29 17.41 -15.61
CA LEU A 297 11.74 17.56 -15.63
C LEU A 297 12.42 16.41 -16.38
N PRO A 298 13.52 16.68 -17.12
CA PRO A 298 14.36 15.63 -17.70
C PRO A 298 14.87 14.68 -16.60
N SER A 299 15.05 13.38 -16.93
CA SER A 299 15.36 12.33 -15.95
C SER A 299 16.56 12.65 -15.03
N ARG A 300 17.52 13.45 -15.51
CA ARG A 300 18.68 13.91 -14.74
C ARG A 300 18.29 14.78 -13.54
N TRP A 301 17.29 15.65 -13.70
CA TRP A 301 16.82 16.56 -12.66
C TRP A 301 15.63 15.97 -11.88
N GLY A 302 14.78 15.18 -12.56
CA GLY A 302 13.65 14.49 -11.95
C GLY A 302 14.03 13.52 -10.82
N ARG A 303 15.25 12.94 -10.84
CA ARG A 303 15.76 12.06 -9.77
C ARG A 303 15.93 12.78 -8.42
N PHE A 304 16.10 14.10 -8.42
CA PHE A 304 16.29 14.89 -7.20
C PHE A 304 14.98 15.44 -6.61
N VAL A 305 13.86 15.29 -7.32
CA VAL A 305 12.56 15.76 -6.83
C VAL A 305 12.05 14.79 -5.77
N PRO A 306 11.70 15.27 -4.56
CA PRO A 306 11.25 14.40 -3.49
C PRO A 306 9.91 13.74 -3.85
N LEU A 307 9.70 12.52 -3.35
CA LEU A 307 8.44 11.80 -3.50
C LEU A 307 7.47 12.20 -2.38
N PRO A 308 6.31 12.81 -2.70
CA PRO A 308 5.37 13.25 -1.66
C PRO A 308 4.91 12.12 -0.73
N MET A 309 4.69 10.92 -1.27
CA MET A 309 4.36 9.74 -0.46
C MET A 309 5.46 9.39 0.56
N ALA A 310 6.72 9.41 0.14
CA ALA A 310 7.86 9.13 1.03
C ALA A 310 8.03 10.23 2.11
N MET A 311 7.65 11.47 1.80
CA MET A 311 7.63 12.55 2.79
C MET A 311 6.49 12.39 3.80
N ALA A 312 5.34 11.87 3.39
CA ALA A 312 4.16 11.74 4.24
C ALA A 312 4.32 10.70 5.36
N ILE A 313 5.06 9.61 5.10
CA ILE A 313 5.20 8.50 6.05
C ILE A 313 5.89 8.94 7.37
N PRO A 314 7.03 9.65 7.36
CA PRO A 314 7.67 10.15 8.58
C PRO A 314 6.86 11.20 9.34
N PHE A 315 6.02 11.98 8.65
CA PHE A 315 5.11 12.93 9.33
C PHE A 315 4.14 12.21 10.26
N PHE A 316 3.85 10.94 9.98
CA PHE A 316 2.88 10.13 10.69
C PHE A 316 3.51 9.11 11.65
N LEU A 317 4.41 8.25 11.15
CA LEU A 317 5.07 7.21 11.96
C LEU A 317 6.11 7.79 12.90
N GLY A 318 6.83 8.82 12.45
CA GLY A 318 7.87 9.47 13.21
C GLY A 318 9.18 9.59 12.44
N PRO A 319 10.16 10.30 13.02
CA PRO A 319 11.42 10.59 12.35
C PRO A 319 12.31 9.36 12.15
N TYR A 320 12.15 8.31 12.97
CA TYR A 320 12.96 7.07 12.88
C TYR A 320 12.87 6.46 11.48
N PHE A 321 11.65 6.37 10.92
CA PHE A 321 11.44 5.82 9.58
C PHE A 321 12.18 6.60 8.49
N ALA A 322 12.24 7.93 8.63
CA ALA A 322 13.01 8.78 7.70
C ALA A 322 14.51 8.55 7.81
N ILE A 323 15.01 8.33 9.04
CA ILE A 323 16.43 8.04 9.30
C ILE A 323 16.79 6.69 8.69
N ASP A 324 15.98 5.65 8.91
CA ASP A 324 16.21 4.30 8.38
C ASP A 324 16.23 4.30 6.84
N MET A 325 15.28 4.98 6.20
CA MET A 325 15.27 5.16 4.74
C MET A 325 16.51 5.92 4.24
N CYS A 326 16.94 6.95 4.97
CA CYS A 326 18.13 7.74 4.61
C CYS A 326 19.40 6.89 4.70
N VAL A 327 19.58 6.14 5.80
CA VAL A 327 20.72 5.23 5.99
C VAL A 327 20.71 4.14 4.93
N GLY A 328 19.57 3.48 4.69
CA GLY A 328 19.44 2.47 3.64
C GLY A 328 19.76 3.02 2.25
N SER A 329 19.29 4.23 1.93
CA SER A 329 19.60 4.90 0.67
C SER A 329 21.07 5.28 0.55
N LEU A 330 21.71 5.71 1.65
CA LEU A 330 23.14 6.02 1.68
C LEU A 330 23.99 4.78 1.44
N VAL A 331 23.64 3.66 2.09
CA VAL A 331 24.31 2.36 1.88
C VAL A 331 24.20 1.95 0.42
N LEU A 332 23.00 2.01 -0.17
CA LEU A 332 22.81 1.70 -1.58
C LEU A 332 23.60 2.66 -2.48
N PHE A 333 23.61 3.96 -2.19
CA PHE A 333 24.34 4.95 -2.96
C PHE A 333 25.86 4.71 -2.94
N VAL A 334 26.43 4.41 -1.77
CA VAL A 334 27.85 4.06 -1.65
C VAL A 334 28.13 2.76 -2.41
N TRP A 335 27.25 1.77 -2.32
CA TRP A 335 27.40 0.51 -3.05
C TRP A 335 27.33 0.72 -4.57
N GLU A 336 26.40 1.53 -5.08
CA GLU A 336 26.32 1.92 -6.49
C GLU A 336 27.61 2.59 -6.98
N ARG A 337 28.29 3.37 -6.13
CA ARG A 337 29.56 4.02 -6.46
C ARG A 337 30.76 3.08 -6.48
N VAL A 338 30.74 2.02 -5.67
CA VAL A 338 31.82 1.03 -5.60
C VAL A 338 31.66 -0.05 -6.65
N ASP A 339 30.46 -0.61 -6.78
CA ASP A 339 30.15 -1.70 -7.71
C ASP A 339 28.69 -1.59 -8.15
N ALA A 340 28.46 -0.77 -9.19
CA ALA A 340 27.13 -0.55 -9.76
C ALA A 340 26.46 -1.83 -10.27
N ALA A 341 27.26 -2.80 -10.76
CA ALA A 341 26.73 -4.05 -11.29
C ALA A 341 26.16 -4.93 -10.16
N LYS A 342 26.89 -5.08 -9.04
CA LYS A 342 26.38 -5.82 -7.88
C LYS A 342 25.28 -5.09 -7.14
N ALA A 343 25.37 -3.77 -7.00
CA ALA A 343 24.33 -2.97 -6.36
C ALA A 343 22.99 -3.09 -7.13
N GLY A 344 23.04 -3.05 -8.47
CA GLY A 344 21.85 -3.27 -9.30
C GLY A 344 21.30 -4.70 -9.22
N ALA A 345 22.16 -5.71 -9.11
CA ALA A 345 21.76 -7.11 -9.05
C ALA A 345 21.23 -7.56 -7.68
N PHE A 346 21.82 -7.07 -6.59
CA PHE A 346 21.58 -7.55 -5.23
C PHE A 346 20.99 -6.50 -4.29
N GLY A 347 20.92 -5.23 -4.67
CA GLY A 347 20.45 -4.16 -3.79
C GLY A 347 19.04 -4.40 -3.25
N THR A 348 18.12 -4.84 -4.09
CA THR A 348 16.75 -5.22 -3.69
C THR A 348 16.73 -6.44 -2.78
N ALA A 349 17.55 -7.45 -3.05
CA ALA A 349 17.66 -8.65 -2.22
C ALA A 349 18.23 -8.33 -0.83
N VAL A 350 19.27 -7.49 -0.75
CA VAL A 350 19.84 -7.04 0.53
C VAL A 350 18.85 -6.16 1.30
N ALA A 351 18.18 -5.21 0.64
CA ALA A 351 17.15 -4.40 1.29
C ALA A 351 16.00 -5.26 1.85
N SER A 352 15.52 -6.23 1.06
CA SER A 352 14.52 -7.20 1.52
C SER A 352 15.04 -8.04 2.69
N GLY A 353 16.30 -8.48 2.64
CA GLY A 353 16.94 -9.21 3.73
C GLY A 353 17.08 -8.39 5.01
N LEU A 354 17.39 -7.09 4.92
CA LEU A 354 17.45 -6.18 6.07
C LEU A 354 16.07 -5.94 6.68
N ILE A 355 15.04 -5.71 5.87
CA ILE A 355 13.65 -5.57 6.33
C ILE A 355 13.17 -6.87 6.98
N CYS A 356 13.46 -8.02 6.35
CA CYS A 356 13.14 -9.33 6.90
C CYS A 356 13.92 -9.58 8.21
N GLY A 357 15.19 -9.18 8.28
CA GLY A 357 16.03 -9.29 9.47
C GLY A 357 15.51 -8.48 10.64
N ASP A 358 15.06 -7.25 10.40
CA ASP A 358 14.35 -6.43 11.40
C ASP A 358 13.07 -7.15 11.88
N GLY A 359 12.31 -7.71 10.93
CA GLY A 359 11.17 -8.58 11.24
C GLY A 359 11.54 -9.81 12.06
N ILE A 360 12.69 -10.45 11.83
CA ILE A 360 13.16 -11.59 12.62
C ILE A 360 13.49 -11.15 14.05
N TRP A 361 13.97 -9.92 14.25
CA TRP A 361 14.24 -9.39 15.60
C TRP A 361 12.97 -9.18 16.43
N SER A 362 11.80 -9.07 15.78
CA SER A 362 10.51 -9.09 16.48
C SER A 362 10.17 -10.46 17.09
N LEU A 363 10.79 -11.56 16.63
CA LEU A 363 10.51 -12.90 17.17
C LEU A 363 11.05 -13.06 18.61
N PRO A 364 12.33 -12.78 18.91
CA PRO A 364 12.81 -12.76 20.30
C PRO A 364 11.99 -11.82 21.20
N SER A 365 11.65 -10.61 20.74
CA SER A 365 10.85 -9.68 21.55
C SER A 365 9.46 -10.25 21.84
N SER A 366 8.80 -10.85 20.85
CA SER A 366 7.51 -11.52 21.03
C SER A 366 7.60 -12.70 21.99
N VAL A 367 8.68 -13.49 21.91
CA VAL A 367 8.92 -14.61 22.86
C VAL A 367 9.13 -14.09 24.28
N LEU A 368 9.88 -13.00 24.45
CA LEU A 368 10.09 -12.36 25.76
C LEU A 368 8.79 -11.75 26.33
N ALA A 369 7.96 -11.16 25.47
CA ALA A 369 6.64 -10.64 25.84
C ALA A 369 5.69 -11.78 26.28
N ILE A 370 5.63 -12.89 25.53
CA ILE A 370 4.88 -14.10 25.91
C ILE A 370 5.41 -14.69 27.22
N ALA A 371 6.71 -14.61 27.46
CA ALA A 371 7.33 -15.05 28.71
C ALA A 371 7.08 -14.08 29.91
N GLY A 372 6.32 -13.00 29.71
CA GLY A 372 5.94 -12.04 30.76
C GLY A 372 7.09 -11.17 31.25
N VAL A 373 8.16 -11.03 30.46
CA VAL A 373 9.31 -10.20 30.84
C VAL A 373 8.95 -8.73 30.65
N SER A 374 8.74 -8.01 31.75
CA SER A 374 8.36 -6.59 31.71
C SER A 374 9.57 -5.69 31.37
N PRO A 375 9.45 -4.79 30.37
CA PRO A 375 10.47 -3.79 30.11
C PRO A 375 10.50 -2.72 31.23
N PRO A 376 11.66 -2.12 31.53
CA PRO A 376 12.95 -2.29 30.85
C PRO A 376 13.69 -3.56 31.29
N VAL A 377 14.02 -4.43 30.32
CA VAL A 377 15.01 -5.49 30.52
C VAL A 377 16.38 -4.83 30.57
N CYS A 378 16.82 -4.44 31.76
CA CYS A 378 18.18 -3.96 31.96
C CYS A 378 19.15 -5.11 31.65
N MET A 379 19.62 -5.20 30.40
CA MET A 379 20.75 -6.05 30.04
C MET A 379 22.00 -5.51 30.73
N LYS A 380 22.41 -6.19 31.81
CA LYS A 380 23.65 -5.91 32.52
C LYS A 380 24.78 -6.70 31.85
N PHE A 381 25.64 -6.00 31.11
CA PHE A 381 26.87 -6.57 30.58
C PHE A 381 27.98 -6.48 31.64
N LEU A 382 27.85 -7.28 32.70
CA LEU A 382 28.81 -7.35 33.80
C LEU A 382 29.45 -8.74 33.83
N ASP A 383 30.68 -8.84 34.31
CA ASP A 383 31.24 -10.17 34.63
C ASP A 383 30.35 -10.86 35.68
N ALA A 384 30.31 -12.19 35.66
CA ALA A 384 29.41 -12.98 36.51
C ALA A 384 29.52 -12.67 38.02
N ALA A 385 30.74 -12.43 38.53
CA ALA A 385 30.97 -12.05 39.92
C ALA A 385 30.46 -10.64 40.22
N THR A 386 30.59 -9.72 39.29
CA THR A 386 30.07 -8.35 39.42
C THR A 386 28.55 -8.33 39.33
N ASN A 387 27.94 -9.12 38.44
CA ASN A 387 26.49 -9.24 38.33
C ASN A 387 25.86 -9.79 39.63
N SER A 388 26.48 -10.83 40.22
CA SER A 388 26.04 -11.39 41.50
C SER A 388 26.09 -10.37 42.66
N LYS A 389 27.08 -9.47 42.67
CA LYS A 389 27.15 -8.38 43.67
C LYS A 389 26.05 -7.35 43.47
N VAL A 390 25.77 -6.98 42.22
CA VAL A 390 24.73 -5.99 41.89
C VAL A 390 23.33 -6.52 42.20
N ASP A 391 23.05 -7.79 41.90
CA ASP A 391 21.74 -8.39 42.24
C ASP A 391 21.55 -8.50 43.75
N LYS A 392 22.61 -8.82 44.51
CA LYS A 392 22.57 -8.75 45.98
C LYS A 392 22.35 -7.34 46.51
N PHE A 393 22.79 -6.31 45.80
CA PHE A 393 22.58 -4.92 46.18
C PHE A 393 21.15 -4.45 45.89
N LEU A 394 20.59 -4.82 44.72
CA LEU A 394 19.25 -4.43 44.28
C LEU A 394 18.12 -5.17 45.01
N HIS A 395 18.39 -6.36 45.56
CA HIS A 395 17.42 -7.17 46.31
C HIS A 395 17.60 -7.10 47.83
N ARG A 396 18.35 -6.11 48.35
CA ARG A 396 18.32 -5.81 49.79
C ARG A 396 17.01 -5.09 50.14
N PRO A 397 16.30 -5.53 51.20
CA PRO A 397 15.05 -4.92 51.64
C PRO A 397 15.21 -3.50 52.16
#